data_AF-A0A950AC58-F1
#
_entry.id   AF-A0A950AC58-F1
#
_cell.length_a   1.000
_cell.length_b   1.000
_cell.length_c   1.000
_cell.angle_alpha   90.00
_cell.angle_beta   90.00
_cell.angle_gamma   90.00
#
_symmetry.space_group_name_H-M   'P 1'
#
loop_
_entity.id
_entity.type
_entity.pdbx_description
1 polymer ?
#
loop_
_entity_poly.entity_id
_entity_poly.type
_entity_poly.pdbx_seq_one_letter_code
_entity_poly.pdbx_strand_id
1 'polypeptide(L)'
;MLYDSLFHKLLRLPQDLKVYPGHGAGSLCGRQISLAPFSTIGQEAETNWALQLTDRARFVEAMVANLPERPPYFSGAVAINLRGAAFVSDLPAMPHLRLSEFNALKQQGATILDVRPGALFGNRHAVGSLNIGIANPWFAVWSGFFVNPDLPIALVGEYETDAQHARIELARIGFDQVAGFVTADDLDETEAISQTKAHDFLASLETPQRPVIVDVRSASEWSQDHLEDSINIPLPQLLRR
;
A
#
# COMPACT_ATOMS: atom_id res chain seq x y z
N MET A 1 -10.63 -14.23 -22.63
CA MET A 1 -10.20 -15.11 -21.53
C MET A 1 -11.07 -14.96 -20.28
N LEU A 2 -11.15 -13.81 -19.61
CA LEU A 2 -11.98 -13.66 -18.39
C LEU A 2 -13.48 -13.88 -18.64
N TYR A 3 -14.08 -13.16 -19.60
CA TYR A 3 -15.49 -13.31 -19.97
C TYR A 3 -15.82 -14.79 -20.29
N ASP A 4 -15.00 -15.42 -21.14
CA ASP A 4 -15.17 -16.82 -21.52
C ASP A 4 -15.12 -17.77 -20.32
N SER A 5 -14.19 -17.55 -19.38
CA SER A 5 -14.09 -18.35 -18.16
C SER A 5 -15.33 -18.20 -17.29
N LEU A 6 -15.87 -16.99 -17.13
CA LEU A 6 -17.07 -16.75 -16.33
C LEU A 6 -18.30 -17.38 -16.99
N PHE A 7 -18.64 -16.96 -18.21
CA PHE A 7 -19.92 -17.29 -18.85
C PHE A 7 -19.96 -18.69 -19.47
N HIS A 8 -18.82 -19.23 -19.92
CA HIS A 8 -18.79 -20.54 -20.59
C HIS A 8 -18.27 -21.68 -19.72
N LYS A 9 -17.70 -21.40 -18.54
CA LYS A 9 -17.20 -22.43 -17.62
C LYS A 9 -17.81 -22.31 -16.23
N LEU A 10 -17.54 -21.22 -15.51
CA LEU A 10 -17.88 -21.10 -14.09
C LEU A 10 -19.40 -21.05 -13.86
N LEU A 11 -20.14 -20.27 -14.66
CA LEU A 11 -21.61 -20.19 -14.55
C LEU A 11 -22.35 -21.47 -14.97
N ARG A 12 -21.65 -22.48 -15.49
CA ARG A 12 -22.23 -23.81 -15.81
C ARG A 12 -22.07 -24.81 -14.65
N LEU A 13 -21.39 -24.42 -13.57
CA LEU A 13 -21.22 -25.24 -12.39
C LEU A 13 -22.49 -25.21 -11.52
N PRO A 14 -22.68 -26.19 -10.61
CA PRO A 14 -23.82 -26.21 -9.69
C PRO A 14 -23.95 -24.91 -8.89
N GLN A 15 -25.18 -24.43 -8.71
CA GLN A 15 -25.44 -23.15 -8.05
C GLN A 15 -25.03 -23.14 -6.57
N ASP A 16 -25.07 -24.28 -5.90
CA ASP A 16 -24.67 -24.48 -4.51
C ASP A 16 -23.15 -24.64 -4.33
N LEU A 17 -22.39 -24.72 -5.43
CA LEU A 17 -20.94 -24.82 -5.38
C LEU A 17 -20.33 -23.56 -4.78
N LYS A 18 -19.51 -23.75 -3.75
CA LYS A 18 -18.83 -22.65 -3.05
C LYS A 18 -17.70 -22.05 -3.89
N VAL A 19 -17.57 -20.73 -3.78
CA VAL A 19 -16.49 -19.94 -4.38
C VAL A 19 -15.64 -19.37 -3.25
N TYR A 20 -14.36 -19.77 -3.22
CA TYR A 20 -13.36 -19.26 -2.29
C TYR A 20 -12.35 -18.38 -3.06
N PRO A 21 -12.48 -17.04 -3.01
CA PRO A 21 -11.60 -16.15 -3.76
C PRO A 21 -10.20 -16.07 -3.14
N GLY A 22 -9.19 -15.76 -3.95
CA GLY A 22 -7.82 -15.54 -3.48
C GLY A 22 -7.60 -14.21 -2.74
N HIS A 23 -8.59 -13.30 -2.77
CA HIS A 23 -8.53 -11.98 -2.13
C HIS A 23 -9.91 -11.58 -1.57
N GLY A 24 -9.92 -10.75 -0.54
CA GLY A 24 -11.11 -10.17 0.09
C GLY A 24 -11.23 -8.65 -0.10
N ALA A 25 -12.16 -8.03 0.61
CA ALA A 25 -12.34 -6.58 0.64
C ALA A 25 -11.02 -5.84 0.93
N GLY A 26 -10.75 -4.76 0.19
CA GLY A 26 -9.52 -3.99 0.31
C GLY A 26 -8.34 -4.51 -0.51
N SER A 27 -8.50 -5.52 -1.38
CA SER A 27 -7.46 -5.85 -2.35
C SER A 27 -7.51 -4.93 -3.58
N LEU A 28 -6.35 -4.45 -4.05
CA LEU A 28 -6.23 -3.73 -5.34
C LEU A 28 -6.59 -4.60 -6.56
N CYS A 29 -6.66 -5.93 -6.39
CA CYS A 29 -6.93 -6.87 -7.48
C CYS A 29 -8.42 -6.88 -7.91
N GLY A 30 -9.31 -6.15 -7.23
CA GLY A 30 -10.72 -6.08 -7.59
C GLY A 30 -11.39 -4.79 -7.10
N ARG A 31 -12.48 -4.39 -7.75
CA ARG A 31 -13.15 -3.11 -7.46
C ARG A 31 -14.10 -3.14 -6.26
N GLN A 32 -14.90 -4.20 -6.17
CA GLN A 32 -15.98 -4.32 -5.18
C GLN A 32 -15.97 -5.73 -4.61
N ILE A 33 -14.91 -6.06 -3.88
CA ILE A 33 -14.78 -7.38 -3.27
C ILE A 33 -15.58 -7.38 -1.96
N SER A 34 -16.47 -8.37 -1.81
CA SER A 34 -17.28 -8.55 -0.62
C SER A 34 -16.42 -8.77 0.64
N LEU A 35 -16.99 -8.43 1.81
CA LEU A 35 -16.44 -8.80 3.11
C LEU A 35 -16.66 -10.29 3.44
N ALA A 36 -17.56 -10.97 2.71
CA ALA A 36 -17.85 -12.38 2.93
C ALA A 36 -16.63 -13.24 2.54
N PRO A 37 -16.23 -14.23 3.37
CA PRO A 37 -15.04 -15.05 3.12
C PRO A 37 -15.23 -16.06 1.98
N PHE A 38 -16.48 -16.33 1.57
CA PHE A 38 -16.83 -17.16 0.44
C PHE A 38 -18.22 -16.76 -0.09
N SER A 39 -18.56 -17.28 -1.26
CA SER A 39 -19.89 -17.15 -1.90
C SER A 39 -20.29 -18.48 -2.54
N THR A 40 -21.35 -18.50 -3.36
CA THR A 40 -21.68 -19.64 -4.24
C THR A 40 -21.84 -19.19 -5.69
N ILE A 41 -21.77 -20.13 -6.64
CA ILE A 41 -21.99 -19.83 -8.06
C ILE A 41 -23.36 -19.18 -8.28
N GLY A 42 -24.41 -19.67 -7.61
CA GLY A 42 -25.75 -19.10 -7.69
C GLY A 42 -25.82 -17.67 -7.17
N GLN A 43 -25.25 -17.42 -5.98
CA GLN A 43 -25.24 -16.08 -5.38
C GLN A 43 -24.45 -15.08 -6.23
N GLU A 44 -23.29 -15.46 -6.76
CA GLU A 44 -22.52 -14.62 -7.68
C GLU A 44 -23.31 -14.34 -8.96
N ALA A 45 -23.98 -15.34 -9.56
CA ALA A 45 -24.78 -15.15 -10.77
C ALA A 45 -25.92 -14.13 -10.56
N GLU A 46 -26.54 -14.13 -9.38
CA GLU A 46 -27.64 -13.23 -9.05
C GLU A 46 -27.19 -11.82 -8.69
N THR A 47 -26.06 -11.66 -8.00
CA THR A 47 -25.72 -10.40 -7.31
C THR A 47 -24.46 -9.72 -7.84
N ASN A 48 -23.58 -10.44 -8.52
CA ASN A 48 -22.34 -9.87 -9.02
C ASN A 48 -22.61 -8.98 -10.25
N TRP A 49 -22.34 -7.68 -10.12
CA TRP A 49 -22.57 -6.69 -11.17
C TRP A 49 -21.89 -7.06 -12.50
N ALA A 50 -20.70 -7.67 -12.44
CA ALA A 50 -19.94 -8.04 -13.62
C ALA A 50 -20.62 -9.16 -14.41
N LEU A 51 -21.33 -10.05 -13.71
CA LEU A 51 -22.06 -11.15 -14.32
C LEU A 51 -23.40 -10.71 -14.94
N GLN A 52 -23.87 -9.50 -14.63
CA GLN A 52 -25.04 -8.91 -15.28
C GLN A 52 -24.72 -8.34 -16.67
N LEU A 53 -23.43 -8.11 -16.96
CA LEU A 53 -22.96 -7.61 -18.25
C LEU A 53 -22.79 -8.76 -19.25
N THR A 54 -23.91 -9.22 -19.83
CA THR A 54 -23.91 -10.35 -20.77
C THR A 54 -23.36 -10.00 -22.15
N ASP A 55 -23.39 -8.72 -22.55
CA ASP A 55 -22.69 -8.27 -23.76
C ASP A 55 -21.18 -8.21 -23.53
N ARG A 56 -20.41 -8.89 -24.39
CA ARG A 56 -18.94 -8.98 -24.24
C ARG A 56 -18.28 -7.60 -24.33
N ALA A 57 -18.72 -6.74 -25.25
CA ALA A 57 -18.07 -5.45 -25.45
C ALA A 57 -18.26 -4.55 -24.23
N ARG A 58 -19.49 -4.49 -23.71
CA ARG A 58 -19.83 -3.79 -22.46
C ARG A 58 -19.11 -4.37 -21.25
N PHE A 59 -19.00 -5.69 -21.16
CA PHE A 59 -18.21 -6.33 -20.10
C PHE A 59 -16.75 -5.88 -20.14
N VAL A 60 -16.11 -5.93 -21.31
CA VAL A 60 -14.69 -5.55 -21.45
C VAL A 60 -14.49 -4.07 -21.14
N GLU A 61 -15.31 -3.19 -21.72
CA GLU A 61 -15.29 -1.74 -21.43
C GLU A 61 -15.39 -1.49 -19.92
N ALA A 62 -16.39 -2.11 -19.28
CA ALA A 62 -16.58 -1.96 -17.85
C ALA A 62 -15.40 -2.53 -17.04
N MET A 63 -14.79 -3.66 -17.41
CA MET A 63 -13.68 -4.27 -16.67
C MET A 63 -12.39 -3.46 -16.70
N VAL A 64 -12.14 -2.67 -17.75
CA VAL A 64 -10.87 -1.93 -17.91
C VAL A 64 -10.97 -0.45 -17.54
N ALA A 65 -12.17 0.07 -17.28
CA ALA A 65 -12.37 1.44 -16.80
C ALA A 65 -11.73 1.68 -15.42
N ASN A 66 -11.21 2.86 -15.11
CA ASN A 66 -10.83 3.27 -13.74
C ASN A 66 -10.01 2.21 -12.95
N LEU A 67 -9.10 1.49 -13.62
CA LEU A 67 -8.23 0.54 -12.93
C LEU A 67 -7.27 1.31 -12.02
N PRO A 68 -7.04 0.84 -10.77
CA PRO A 68 -6.07 1.47 -9.90
C PRO A 68 -4.67 1.37 -10.53
N GLU A 69 -3.81 2.30 -10.13
CA GLU A 69 -2.42 2.22 -10.55
C GLU A 69 -1.79 0.92 -10.04
N ARG A 70 -1.05 0.26 -10.93
CA ARG A 70 -0.34 -0.97 -10.57
C ARG A 70 0.93 -0.60 -9.80
N PRO A 71 1.16 -1.13 -8.59
CA PRO A 71 2.41 -0.92 -7.87
C PRO A 71 3.63 -1.32 -8.72
N PRO A 72 4.72 -0.55 -8.73
CA PRO A 72 5.92 -0.85 -9.51
C PRO A 72 6.50 -2.25 -9.24
N TYR A 73 6.45 -2.71 -7.99
CA TYR A 73 7.03 -4.00 -7.59
C TYR A 73 6.36 -5.23 -8.19
N PHE A 74 5.12 -5.12 -8.69
CA PHE A 74 4.30 -6.27 -9.06
C PHE A 74 4.95 -7.13 -10.15
N SER A 75 5.73 -6.52 -11.06
CA SER A 75 6.47 -7.27 -12.09
C SER A 75 7.60 -8.11 -11.49
N GLY A 76 8.28 -7.59 -10.47
CA GLY A 76 9.28 -8.33 -9.69
C GLY A 76 8.66 -9.48 -8.93
N ALA A 77 7.53 -9.25 -8.25
CA ALA A 77 6.79 -10.30 -7.55
C ALA A 77 6.36 -11.46 -8.48
N VAL A 78 5.88 -11.16 -9.69
CA VAL A 78 5.56 -12.19 -10.68
C VAL A 78 6.81 -13.00 -11.06
N ALA A 79 7.95 -12.34 -11.29
CA ALA A 79 9.20 -13.01 -11.63
C ALA A 79 9.70 -13.92 -10.49
N ILE A 80 9.54 -13.49 -9.23
CA ILE A 80 9.86 -14.31 -8.04
C ILE A 80 8.95 -15.54 -8.00
N ASN A 81 7.63 -15.36 -8.14
CA ASN A 81 6.66 -16.46 -8.11
C ASN A 81 6.89 -17.50 -9.21
N LEU A 82 7.35 -17.08 -10.39
CA LEU A 82 7.67 -18.00 -11.50
C LEU A 82 8.96 -18.80 -11.26
N ARG A 83 9.97 -18.21 -10.62
CA ARG A 83 11.25 -18.88 -10.33
C ARG A 83 11.24 -19.69 -9.03
N GLY A 84 10.34 -19.36 -8.11
CA GLY A 84 10.34 -19.83 -6.74
C GLY A 84 10.95 -18.76 -5.82
N ALA A 85 10.25 -18.47 -4.71
CA ALA A 85 10.73 -17.56 -3.68
C ALA A 85 11.69 -18.29 -2.72
N ALA A 86 12.63 -17.54 -2.14
CA ALA A 86 13.42 -18.04 -1.01
C ALA A 86 12.53 -18.26 0.21
N PHE A 87 12.93 -19.14 1.13
CA PHE A 87 12.19 -19.28 2.37
C PHE A 87 12.48 -18.10 3.30
N VAL A 88 11.44 -17.62 3.99
CA VAL A 88 11.58 -16.59 5.02
C VAL A 88 12.56 -17.03 6.12
N SER A 89 12.64 -18.34 6.39
CA SER A 89 13.61 -18.93 7.33
C SER A 89 15.07 -18.78 6.92
N ASP A 90 15.33 -18.54 5.64
CA ASP A 90 16.69 -18.41 5.09
C ASP A 90 17.19 -16.96 5.16
N LEU A 91 16.31 -16.02 5.50
CA LEU A 91 16.69 -14.62 5.64
C LEU A 91 17.62 -14.44 6.86
N PRO A 92 18.65 -13.57 6.78
CA PRO A 92 19.60 -13.35 7.87
C PRO A 92 18.93 -12.83 9.14
N ALA A 93 19.55 -12.98 10.31
CA ALA A 93 19.03 -12.32 11.52
C ALA A 93 18.94 -10.80 11.28
N MET A 94 17.86 -10.18 11.77
CA MET A 94 17.69 -8.72 11.70
C MET A 94 18.21 -8.12 13.00
N PRO A 95 19.39 -7.47 13.01
CA PRO A 95 19.96 -6.92 14.23
C PRO A 95 19.27 -5.62 14.64
N HIS A 96 19.30 -5.33 15.95
CA HIS A 96 19.17 -3.96 16.44
C HIS A 96 20.48 -3.22 16.11
N LEU A 97 20.39 -2.22 15.25
CA LEU A 97 21.51 -1.43 14.77
C LEU A 97 21.94 -0.43 15.84
N ARG A 98 23.24 -0.21 15.94
CA ARG A 98 23.75 1.00 16.60
C ARG A 98 23.44 2.20 15.72
N LEU A 99 23.27 3.36 16.34
CA LEU A 99 23.01 4.61 15.62
C LEU A 99 24.06 4.92 14.54
N SER A 100 25.33 4.59 14.80
CA SER A 100 26.40 4.74 13.80
C SER A 100 26.24 3.82 12.58
N GLU A 101 25.72 2.60 12.75
CA GLU A 101 25.45 1.65 11.65
C GLU A 101 24.23 2.10 10.85
N PHE A 102 23.18 2.56 11.54
CA PHE A 102 21.99 3.15 10.93
C PHE A 102 22.34 4.37 10.07
N ASN A 103 23.13 5.30 10.59
CA ASN A 103 23.58 6.48 9.86
C ASN A 103 24.49 6.13 8.68
N ALA A 104 25.33 5.10 8.80
CA ALA A 104 26.14 4.61 7.69
C ALA A 104 25.26 4.03 6.56
N LEU A 105 24.23 3.25 6.88
CA LEU A 105 23.26 2.73 5.90
C LEU A 105 22.51 3.87 5.20
N LYS A 106 22.05 4.87 5.96
CA LYS A 106 21.41 6.08 5.41
C LYS A 106 22.32 6.78 4.40
N GLN A 107 23.60 6.96 4.72
CA GLN A 107 24.59 7.59 3.81
C GLN A 107 24.87 6.74 2.56
N GLN A 108 24.73 5.43 2.64
CA GLN A 108 24.88 4.50 1.51
C GLN A 108 23.62 4.43 0.62
N GLY A 109 22.57 5.19 0.95
CA GLY A 109 21.33 5.24 0.18
C GLY A 109 20.31 4.18 0.58
N ALA A 110 20.44 3.57 1.76
CA ALA A 110 19.39 2.70 2.29
C ALA A 110 18.07 3.46 2.44
N THR A 111 16.95 2.77 2.19
CA THR A 111 15.64 3.31 2.52
C THR A 111 15.46 3.28 4.04
N ILE A 112 15.27 4.45 4.65
CA ILE A 112 14.92 4.56 6.05
C ILE A 112 13.39 4.52 6.16
N LEU A 113 12.85 3.40 6.61
CA LEU A 113 11.41 3.16 6.69
C LEU A 113 10.95 3.18 8.15
N ASP A 114 10.27 4.25 8.54
CA ASP A 114 9.64 4.39 9.84
C ASP A 114 8.25 3.75 9.82
N VAL A 115 8.06 2.73 10.65
CA VAL A 115 6.86 1.91 10.69
C VAL A 115 5.90 2.30 11.82
N ARG A 116 6.18 3.40 12.52
CA ARG A 116 5.33 3.92 13.59
C ARG A 116 4.07 4.60 13.03
N PRO A 117 3.03 4.81 13.84
CA PRO A 117 1.89 5.65 13.47
C PRO A 117 2.32 7.04 12.99
N GLY A 118 1.63 7.56 11.97
CA GLY A 118 1.97 8.87 11.37
C GLY A 118 1.97 10.04 12.36
N ALA A 119 1.18 9.97 13.42
CA ALA A 119 1.19 10.99 14.47
C ALA A 119 2.51 11.02 15.27
N LEU A 120 3.10 9.85 15.54
CA LEU A 120 4.41 9.76 16.22
C LEU A 120 5.53 10.21 15.28
N PHE A 121 5.48 9.79 14.02
CA PHE A 121 6.41 10.22 12.98
C PHE A 121 6.40 11.75 12.82
N GLY A 122 5.21 12.36 12.66
CA GLY A 122 5.07 13.80 12.50
C GLY A 122 5.61 14.59 13.68
N ASN A 123 5.57 14.06 14.90
CA ASN A 123 6.16 14.72 16.07
C ASN A 123 7.69 14.70 16.08
N ARG A 124 8.29 13.56 15.71
CA ARG A 124 9.75 13.38 15.69
C ARG A 124 10.12 12.15 14.85
N HIS A 125 10.92 12.32 13.81
CA HIS A 125 11.40 11.24 12.94
C HIS A 125 12.81 11.48 12.41
N ALA A 126 13.46 10.43 11.89
CA ALA A 126 14.78 10.55 11.28
C ALA A 126 14.71 11.38 9.98
N VAL A 127 15.63 12.32 9.80
CA VAL A 127 15.67 13.18 8.60
C VAL A 127 15.74 12.33 7.32
N GLY A 128 14.88 12.63 6.34
CA GLY A 128 14.83 11.93 5.05
C GLY A 128 14.25 10.50 5.11
N SER A 129 13.59 10.13 6.21
CA SER A 129 12.88 8.86 6.32
C SER A 129 11.49 8.89 5.69
N LEU A 130 11.02 7.71 5.29
CA LEU A 130 9.68 7.46 4.78
C LEU A 130 8.82 6.86 5.89
N ASN A 131 7.61 7.38 6.10
CA ASN A 131 6.66 6.77 7.04
C ASN A 131 5.63 5.90 6.33
N ILE A 132 5.56 4.63 6.72
CA ILE A 132 4.46 3.73 6.39
C ILE A 132 4.16 2.92 7.65
N GLY A 133 3.15 3.32 8.42
CA GLY A 133 2.82 2.67 9.67
C GLY A 133 2.45 1.20 9.50
N ILE A 134 3.06 0.29 10.27
CA ILE A 134 2.80 -1.17 10.17
C ILE A 134 1.37 -1.56 10.56
N ALA A 135 0.71 -0.73 11.38
CA ALA A 135 -0.70 -0.91 11.72
C ALA A 135 -1.65 -0.58 10.56
N ASN A 136 -1.17 0.04 9.48
CA ASN A 136 -1.96 0.30 8.29
C ASN A 136 -2.20 -1.02 7.53
N PRO A 137 -3.45 -1.44 7.27
CA PRO A 137 -3.75 -2.65 6.50
C PRO A 137 -3.13 -2.66 5.08
N TRP A 138 -2.77 -1.48 4.58
CA TRP A 138 -2.17 -1.26 3.27
C TRP A 138 -0.64 -1.10 3.33
N PHE A 139 0.01 -1.42 4.45
CA PHE A 139 1.46 -1.29 4.62
C PHE A 139 2.25 -1.88 3.44
N ALA A 140 2.00 -3.14 3.10
CA ALA A 140 2.69 -3.82 2.01
C ALA A 140 2.43 -3.18 0.64
N VAL A 141 1.22 -2.66 0.40
CA VAL A 141 0.88 -1.96 -0.84
C VAL A 141 1.66 -0.65 -0.95
N TRP A 142 1.67 0.16 0.10
CA TRP A 142 2.39 1.43 0.10
C TRP A 142 3.90 1.24 0.05
N SER A 143 4.44 0.24 0.75
CA SER A 143 5.85 -0.14 0.64
C SER A 143 6.19 -0.50 -0.81
N GLY A 144 5.31 -1.24 -1.49
CA GLY A 144 5.46 -1.58 -2.90
C GLY A 144 5.44 -0.38 -3.88
N PHE A 145 4.91 0.78 -3.48
CA PHE A 145 4.94 2.01 -4.28
C PHE A 145 6.18 2.86 -4.02
N PHE A 146 6.64 2.91 -2.77
CA PHE A 146 7.58 3.94 -2.33
C PHE A 146 8.95 3.42 -1.90
N VAL A 147 9.07 2.14 -1.59
CA VAL A 147 10.35 1.52 -1.20
C VAL A 147 11.00 0.90 -2.43
N ASN A 148 12.30 1.18 -2.61
CA ASN A 148 13.08 0.54 -3.66
C ASN A 148 13.54 -0.85 -3.17
N PRO A 149 13.07 -1.95 -3.77
CA PRO A 149 13.42 -3.30 -3.32
C PRO A 149 14.89 -3.67 -3.58
N ASP A 150 15.59 -2.93 -4.44
CA ASP A 150 16.99 -3.17 -4.78
C ASP A 150 17.97 -2.54 -3.78
N LEU A 151 17.49 -1.68 -2.88
CA LEU A 151 18.31 -1.02 -1.86
C LEU A 151 18.09 -1.64 -0.47
N PRO A 152 19.08 -1.59 0.43
CA PRO A 152 18.88 -1.98 1.82
C PRO A 152 17.77 -1.16 2.49
N ILE A 153 17.02 -1.80 3.39
CA ILE A 153 15.96 -1.18 4.19
C ILE A 153 16.40 -1.17 5.65
N ALA A 154 16.44 0.01 6.27
CA ALA A 154 16.63 0.15 7.71
C ALA A 154 15.31 0.60 8.34
N LEU A 155 14.82 -0.19 9.31
CA LEU A 155 13.52 0.04 9.94
C LEU A 155 13.66 0.95 11.17
N VAL A 156 12.68 1.82 11.39
CA VAL A 156 12.50 2.58 12.64
C VAL A 156 11.17 2.18 13.24
N GLY A 157 11.18 1.60 14.44
CA GLY A 157 9.98 1.17 15.17
C GLY A 157 9.84 1.84 16.53
N GLU A 158 8.69 1.65 17.18
CA GLU A 158 8.57 1.94 18.62
C GLU A 158 9.16 0.77 19.42
N TYR A 159 8.90 -0.45 18.95
CA TYR A 159 9.41 -1.69 19.54
C TYR A 159 10.03 -2.62 18.49
N GLU A 160 10.88 -3.55 18.93
CA GLU A 160 11.42 -4.60 18.06
C GLU A 160 10.32 -5.40 17.37
N THR A 161 9.20 -5.65 18.05
CA THR A 161 8.05 -6.39 17.49
C THR A 161 7.47 -5.71 16.26
N ASP A 162 7.50 -4.38 16.18
CA ASP A 162 7.03 -3.63 15.01
C ASP A 162 7.93 -3.88 13.81
N ALA A 163 9.25 -3.87 14.03
CA ALA A 163 10.23 -4.15 13.01
C ALA A 163 10.14 -5.60 12.51
N GLN A 164 9.94 -6.57 13.42
CA GLN A 164 9.75 -7.98 13.04
C GLN A 164 8.48 -8.16 12.21
N HIS A 165 7.37 -7.52 12.58
CA HIS A 165 6.13 -7.53 11.80
C HIS A 165 6.32 -6.91 10.42
N ALA A 166 6.94 -5.73 10.36
CA ALA A 166 7.22 -5.03 9.10
C ALA A 166 8.10 -5.87 8.17
N ARG A 167 9.13 -6.52 8.70
CA ARG A 167 10.00 -7.42 7.94
C ARG A 167 9.22 -8.56 7.28
N ILE A 168 8.27 -9.17 7.99
CA ILE A 168 7.44 -10.24 7.43
C ILE A 168 6.52 -9.71 6.33
N GLU A 169 5.88 -8.55 6.53
CA GLU A 169 5.02 -7.95 5.49
C GLU A 169 5.82 -7.52 4.24
N LEU A 170 7.05 -7.02 4.41
CA LEU A 170 7.97 -6.73 3.31
C LEU A 170 8.37 -8.01 2.56
N ALA A 171 8.70 -9.08 3.26
CA ALA A 171 9.04 -10.36 2.63
C ALA A 171 7.88 -10.92 1.78
N ARG A 172 6.62 -10.71 2.18
CA ARG A 172 5.43 -11.13 1.40
C ARG A 172 5.32 -10.47 0.02
N ILE A 173 5.92 -9.29 -0.15
CA ILE A 173 5.99 -8.58 -1.44
C ILE A 173 7.35 -8.73 -2.12
N GLY A 174 8.26 -9.54 -1.56
CA GLY A 174 9.60 -9.82 -2.07
C GLY A 174 10.67 -8.80 -1.68
N PHE A 175 10.45 -8.03 -0.61
CA PHE A 175 11.35 -6.96 -0.16
C PHE A 175 12.21 -7.49 0.98
N ASP A 176 13.17 -8.34 0.62
CA ASP A 176 13.93 -9.16 1.57
C ASP A 176 15.17 -8.46 2.15
N GLN A 177 15.55 -7.30 1.60
CA GLN A 177 16.79 -6.58 1.94
C GLN A 177 16.71 -5.74 3.23
N VAL A 178 16.08 -6.27 4.28
CA VAL A 178 16.02 -5.60 5.59
C VAL A 178 17.35 -5.77 6.32
N ALA A 179 18.10 -4.67 6.45
CA ALA A 179 19.45 -4.66 7.02
C ALA A 179 19.47 -4.67 8.56
N GLY A 180 18.39 -4.20 9.19
CA GLY A 180 18.28 -4.07 10.64
C GLY A 180 17.23 -3.06 11.03
N PHE A 181 17.11 -2.80 12.33
CA PHE A 181 16.19 -1.81 12.87
C PHE A 181 16.84 -0.96 13.97
N VAL A 182 16.26 0.20 14.24
CA VAL A 182 16.49 0.99 15.46
C VAL A 182 15.14 1.31 16.12
N THR A 183 15.16 1.64 17.41
CA THR A 183 13.98 2.24 18.03
C THR A 183 14.01 3.75 17.84
N ALA A 184 12.85 4.39 17.79
CA ALA A 184 12.77 5.84 17.59
C ALA A 184 13.38 6.67 18.73
N ASP A 185 13.64 6.07 19.89
CA ASP A 185 14.34 6.69 21.02
C ASP A 185 15.86 6.69 20.84
N ASP A 186 16.39 5.82 19.97
CA ASP A 186 17.81 5.78 19.63
C ASP A 186 18.21 6.92 18.67
N LEU A 187 17.23 7.63 18.07
CA LEU A 187 17.47 8.68 17.08
C LEU A 187 18.01 9.96 17.75
N ASP A 188 19.10 10.50 17.19
CA ASP A 188 19.71 11.76 17.61
C ASP A 188 19.25 12.95 16.75
N GLU A 189 19.39 12.83 15.43
CA GLU A 189 19.01 13.84 14.45
C GLU A 189 17.57 13.60 14.00
N THR A 190 16.69 14.54 14.36
CA THR A 190 15.27 14.40 14.09
C THR A 190 14.62 15.65 13.51
N GLU A 191 13.61 15.43 12.70
CA GLU A 191 12.72 16.44 12.13
C GLU A 191 11.28 16.22 12.63
N ALA A 192 10.44 17.23 12.42
CA ALA A 192 9.03 17.20 12.74
C ALA A 192 8.23 17.81 11.58
N ILE A 193 7.03 17.28 11.36
CA ILE A 193 6.06 17.81 10.41
C ILE A 193 4.90 18.39 11.22
N SER A 194 4.53 19.64 10.94
CA SER A 194 3.39 20.27 11.60
C SER A 194 2.12 19.48 11.35
N GLN A 195 1.46 19.07 12.43
CA GLN A 195 0.16 18.40 12.39
C GLN A 195 -0.91 19.41 12.81
N THR A 196 -1.94 19.59 11.98
CA THR A 196 -2.99 20.56 12.24
C THR A 196 -4.35 19.89 12.25
N LYS A 197 -5.27 20.42 13.08
CA LYS A 197 -6.66 19.94 13.10
C LYS A 197 -7.42 20.58 11.95
N ALA A 198 -8.47 19.91 11.48
CA ALA A 198 -9.30 20.41 10.38
C ALA A 198 -9.84 21.83 10.62
N HIS A 199 -10.24 22.17 11.85
CA HIS A 199 -10.75 23.51 12.16
C HIS A 199 -9.67 24.59 12.08
N ASP A 200 -8.46 24.30 12.58
CA ASP A 200 -7.32 25.22 12.52
C ASP A 200 -6.86 25.41 11.06
N PHE A 201 -6.88 24.33 10.29
CA PHE A 201 -6.62 24.38 8.85
C PHE A 201 -7.62 25.27 8.12
N LEU A 202 -8.92 25.11 8.34
CA LEU A 202 -9.94 25.97 7.71
C LEU A 202 -9.74 27.43 8.09
N ALA A 203 -9.42 27.73 9.35
CA ALA A 203 -9.10 29.09 9.77
C ALA A 203 -7.87 29.67 9.04
N SER A 204 -6.88 28.84 8.72
CA SER A 204 -5.69 29.26 7.97
C SER A 204 -5.99 29.69 6.52
N LEU A 205 -7.07 29.17 5.93
CA LEU A 205 -7.49 29.53 4.57
C LEU A 205 -8.08 30.96 4.49
N GLU A 206 -8.50 31.53 5.62
CA GLU A 206 -9.00 32.91 5.68
C GLU A 206 -7.86 33.95 5.80
N THR A 207 -6.61 33.49 5.89
CA THR A 207 -5.44 34.38 6.01
C THR A 207 -4.84 34.72 4.63
N PRO A 208 -4.13 35.87 4.50
CA PRO A 208 -3.45 36.21 3.25
C PRO A 208 -2.34 35.22 2.83
N GLN A 209 -1.81 34.43 3.78
CA GLN A 209 -0.79 33.41 3.53
C GLN A 209 -1.44 32.02 3.46
N ARG A 210 -2.28 31.82 2.43
CA ARG A 210 -2.92 30.51 2.21
C ARG A 210 -1.87 29.43 1.93
N PRO A 211 -1.98 28.25 2.56
CA PRO A 211 -1.13 27.11 2.25
C PRO A 211 -1.44 26.56 0.86
N VAL A 212 -0.45 25.93 0.22
CA VAL A 212 -0.70 25.09 -0.95
C VAL A 212 -1.37 23.80 -0.49
N ILE A 213 -2.54 23.49 -1.05
CA ILE A 213 -3.31 22.30 -0.69
C ILE A 213 -3.06 21.23 -1.74
N VAL A 214 -2.47 20.11 -1.32
CA VAL A 214 -2.28 18.93 -2.17
C VAL A 214 -3.23 17.84 -1.69
N ASP A 215 -4.20 17.48 -2.53
CA ASP A 215 -5.10 16.37 -2.27
C ASP A 215 -4.51 15.10 -2.87
N VAL A 216 -4.13 14.16 -2.01
CA VAL A 216 -3.47 12.90 -2.39
C VAL A 216 -4.44 11.73 -2.62
N ARG A 217 -5.75 11.97 -2.57
CA ARG A 217 -6.78 10.97 -2.89
C ARG A 217 -6.79 10.63 -4.38
N SER A 218 -7.50 9.58 -4.76
CA SER A 218 -7.66 9.22 -6.17
C SER A 218 -8.39 10.33 -6.94
N ALA A 219 -8.13 10.40 -8.25
CA ALA A 219 -8.82 11.34 -9.13
C ALA A 219 -10.35 11.17 -9.10
N SER A 220 -10.84 9.95 -8.90
CA SER A 220 -12.27 9.69 -8.78
C SER A 220 -12.86 10.30 -7.51
N GLU A 221 -12.20 10.13 -6.36
CA GLU A 221 -12.64 10.71 -5.09
C GLU A 221 -12.61 12.24 -5.15
N TRP A 222 -11.55 12.81 -5.71
CA TRP A 222 -11.42 14.25 -5.88
C TRP A 222 -12.49 14.81 -6.84
N SER A 223 -12.80 14.11 -7.94
CA SER A 223 -13.84 14.55 -8.90
C SER A 223 -15.26 14.54 -8.32
N GLN A 224 -15.51 13.77 -7.27
CA GLN A 224 -16.79 13.74 -6.59
C GLN A 224 -16.96 14.94 -5.67
N ASP A 225 -15.93 15.26 -4.89
CA ASP A 225 -15.90 16.45 -4.04
C ASP A 225 -14.47 16.73 -3.54
N HIS A 226 -14.11 18.00 -3.40
CA HIS A 226 -12.79 18.45 -2.93
C HIS A 226 -12.81 19.90 -2.44
N LEU A 227 -11.75 20.27 -1.72
CA LEU A 227 -11.52 21.66 -1.33
C LEU A 227 -11.17 22.50 -2.56
N GLU A 228 -11.79 23.67 -2.67
CA GLU A 228 -11.45 24.67 -3.68
C GLU A 228 -9.95 25.01 -3.63
N ASP A 229 -9.35 25.30 -4.79
CA ASP A 229 -7.92 25.57 -4.98
C ASP A 229 -6.97 24.41 -4.64
N SER A 230 -7.47 23.19 -4.34
CA SER A 230 -6.62 22.02 -4.14
C SER A 230 -6.05 21.46 -5.45
N ILE A 231 -4.78 21.07 -5.41
CA ILE A 231 -4.10 20.37 -6.49
C ILE A 231 -4.22 18.87 -6.22
N ASN A 232 -4.92 18.13 -7.06
CA ASN A 232 -4.98 16.67 -6.93
C ASN A 232 -3.72 16.02 -7.51
N ILE A 233 -2.97 15.35 -6.65
CA ILE A 233 -1.85 14.48 -7.03
C ILE A 233 -2.02 13.18 -6.26
N PRO A 234 -2.70 12.16 -6.83
CA PRO A 234 -2.91 10.89 -6.15
C PRO A 234 -1.61 10.33 -5.59
N LEU A 235 -1.64 9.83 -4.35
CA LEU A 235 -0.43 9.42 -3.62
C LEU A 235 0.52 8.52 -4.44
N PRO A 236 0.05 7.49 -5.19
CA PRO A 236 0.91 6.67 -6.05
C PRO A 236 1.75 7.44 -7.10
N GLN A 237 1.30 8.64 -7.48
CA GLN A 237 1.89 9.46 -8.54
C GLN A 237 2.78 10.57 -7.99
N LEU A 238 2.78 10.78 -6.67
CA LEU A 238 3.38 11.95 -6.02
C LEU A 238 4.88 12.08 -6.31
N LEU A 239 5.63 10.97 -6.29
CA LEU A 239 7.09 10.98 -6.51
C LEU A 239 7.51 11.27 -7.96
N ARG A 240 6.57 11.36 -8.91
CA ARG A 240 6.86 11.59 -10.34
C ARG A 240 6.63 13.04 -10.78
N ARG A 241 6.33 13.94 -9.85
CA ARG A 241 6.00 15.36 -10.08
C ARG A 241 7.01 16.25 -9.38
#